data_AF-A4S8Z0-F1
#
_entry.id   AF-A4S8Z0-F1
#
_cell.length_a   1.000
_cell.length_b   1.000
_cell.length_c   1.000
_cell.angle_alpha   90.00
_cell.angle_beta   90.00
_cell.angle_gamma   90.00
#
_symmetry.space_group_name_H-M   'P 1'
#
loop_
_entity.id
_entity.type
_entity.pdbx_description
1 polymer ?
#
loop_
_entity_poly.entity_id
_entity_poly.type
_entity_poly.pdbx_seq_one_letter_code
_entity_poly.pdbx_strand_id
1 'polypeptide(L)'
;MGFERAVTHEKLRALLVERALERRGKWREKITSARAMPVEVLKDFDWCVRGTTGGAGAATGSISVANAPTCRFALRLRRGGASAAAAARDVHFSVGIDALDVIADKCAEARRAIETLAPGATPES
;
A
#
# COMPACT_ATOMS: atom_id res chain seq x y z
N MET A 1 52.99 -14.02 18.99
CA MET A 1 52.41 -15.07 18.13
C MET A 1 50.99 -15.34 18.61
N GLY A 2 49.99 -14.76 17.96
CA GLY A 2 48.58 -15.01 18.29
C GLY A 2 48.06 -16.15 17.41
N PHE A 3 47.98 -17.37 17.95
CA PHE A 3 47.26 -18.44 17.28
C PHE A 3 45.76 -18.14 17.40
N GLU A 4 45.13 -17.80 16.28
CA GLU A 4 43.67 -17.80 16.19
C GLU A 4 43.17 -19.20 16.57
N ARG A 5 42.39 -19.25 17.66
CA ARG A 5 41.84 -20.49 18.22
C ARG A 5 40.99 -21.16 17.15
N ALA A 6 41.42 -22.34 16.67
CA ALA A 6 40.70 -23.12 15.67
C ALA A 6 39.21 -23.28 16.06
N VAL A 7 38.32 -22.80 15.19
CA VAL A 7 36.87 -22.94 15.39
C VAL A 7 36.51 -24.41 15.20
N THR A 8 36.16 -25.08 16.29
CA THR A 8 35.72 -26.48 16.23
C THR A 8 34.39 -26.58 15.50
N HIS A 9 34.16 -27.70 14.82
CA HIS A 9 32.92 -27.95 14.07
C HIS A 9 31.66 -27.85 14.96
N GLU A 10 31.77 -28.18 16.25
CA GLU A 10 30.71 -27.97 17.24
C GLU A 10 30.40 -26.48 17.46
N LYS A 11 31.43 -25.63 17.54
CA LYS A 11 31.27 -24.19 17.71
C LYS A 11 30.57 -23.57 16.49
N LEU A 12 30.90 -24.04 15.28
CA LEU A 12 30.20 -23.65 14.04
C LEU A 12 28.72 -24.06 14.05
N ARG A 13 28.40 -25.29 14.47
CA ARG A 13 27.01 -25.76 14.59
C ARG A 13 26.22 -24.93 15.60
N ALA A 14 26.81 -24.63 16.76
CA ALA A 14 26.18 -23.79 17.78
C ALA A 14 25.83 -22.39 17.24
N LEU A 15 26.78 -21.74 16.55
CA LEU A 15 26.56 -20.42 15.93
C LEU A 15 25.49 -20.44 14.83
N LEU A 16 25.40 -21.52 14.05
CA LEU A 16 24.36 -21.66 13.02
C LEU A 16 22.96 -21.81 13.65
N VAL A 17 22.84 -22.59 14.72
CA VAL A 17 21.58 -22.77 15.47
C VAL A 17 21.16 -21.44 16.11
N GLU A 18 22.09 -20.75 16.77
CA GLU A 18 21.86 -19.44 17.38
C GLU A 18 21.36 -18.44 16.33
N ARG A 19 22.03 -18.34 15.18
CA ARG A 19 21.62 -17.47 14.08
C ARG A 19 20.25 -17.85 13.50
N ALA A 20 19.90 -19.14 13.46
CA ALA A 20 18.59 -19.58 13.00
C ALA A 20 17.47 -19.19 14.00
N LEU A 21 17.74 -19.32 15.30
CA LEU A 21 16.83 -18.90 16.36
C LEU A 21 16.63 -17.38 16.38
N GLU A 22 17.70 -16.60 16.22
CA GLU A 22 17.63 -15.14 16.09
C GLU A 22 16.79 -14.72 14.87
N ARG A 23 17.00 -15.34 13.71
CA ARG A 23 16.19 -15.06 12.51
C ARG A 23 14.71 -15.35 12.75
N ARG A 24 14.40 -16.44 13.45
CA ARG A 24 13.02 -16.81 13.83
C ARG A 24 12.42 -15.83 14.84
N GLY A 25 13.21 -15.34 15.79
CA GLY A 25 12.82 -14.27 16.72
C GLY A 25 12.45 -12.99 15.98
N LYS A 26 13.37 -12.49 15.14
CA LYS A 26 13.16 -11.31 14.29
C LYS A 26 11.94 -11.45 13.36
N TRP A 27 11.72 -12.63 12.81
CA TRP A 27 10.53 -12.91 11.99
C TRP A 27 9.23 -12.82 12.80
N ARG A 28 9.20 -13.38 14.01
CA ARG A 28 8.03 -13.28 14.89
C ARG A 28 7.75 -11.85 15.33
N GLU A 29 8.79 -11.09 15.65
CA GLU A 29 8.65 -9.66 15.97
C GLU A 29 8.07 -8.90 14.78
N LYS A 30 8.58 -9.11 13.56
CA LYS A 30 8.03 -8.49 12.34
C LYS A 30 6.56 -8.82 12.12
N ILE A 31 6.17 -10.09 12.30
CA ILE A 31 4.76 -10.50 12.17
C ILE A 31 3.90 -9.82 13.25
N THR A 32 4.39 -9.74 14.48
CA THR A 32 3.68 -9.10 15.60
C THR A 32 3.51 -7.61 15.35
N SER A 33 4.56 -6.92 14.90
CA SER A 33 4.51 -5.51 14.50
C SER A 33 3.58 -5.28 13.32
N ALA A 34 3.60 -6.16 12.30
CA ALA A 34 2.69 -6.07 11.17
C ALA A 34 1.22 -6.29 11.56
N ARG A 35 0.94 -7.19 12.52
CA ARG A 35 -0.40 -7.38 13.09
C ARG A 35 -0.85 -6.21 13.98
N ALA A 36 0.10 -5.53 14.63
CA ALA A 36 -0.17 -4.35 15.44
C ALA A 36 -0.37 -3.08 14.59
N MET A 37 0.09 -3.07 13.34
CA MET A 37 -0.18 -1.97 12.42
C MET A 37 -1.69 -1.89 12.14
N PRO A 38 -2.30 -0.70 12.28
CA PRO A 38 -3.68 -0.50 11.84
C PRO A 38 -3.75 -0.74 10.34
N VAL A 39 -4.25 -1.90 9.93
CA VAL A 39 -4.61 -2.14 8.52
C VAL A 39 -5.81 -1.25 8.24
N GLU A 40 -5.65 -0.15 7.52
CA GLU A 40 -6.81 0.62 7.07
C GLU A 40 -7.47 -0.12 5.90
N VAL A 41 -8.78 -0.30 5.99
CA VAL A 41 -9.61 -0.94 4.98
C VAL A 41 -10.50 0.12 4.35
N LEU A 42 -10.54 0.16 3.02
CA LEU A 42 -11.46 1.00 2.27
C LEU A 42 -12.89 0.50 2.49
N LYS A 43 -13.74 1.36 3.06
CA LYS A 43 -15.16 1.09 3.32
C LYS A 43 -16.05 1.64 2.21
N ASP A 44 -15.73 2.83 1.71
CA ASP A 44 -16.53 3.54 0.72
C ASP A 44 -15.60 4.32 -0.23
N PHE A 45 -16.01 4.43 -1.48
CA PHE A 45 -15.27 5.06 -2.57
C PHE A 45 -16.25 5.81 -3.47
N ASP A 46 -16.11 7.12 -3.51
CA ASP A 46 -16.85 7.99 -4.42
C ASP A 46 -15.88 8.88 -5.21
N TRP A 47 -16.26 9.23 -6.42
CA TRP A 47 -15.43 10.01 -7.32
C TRP A 47 -16.26 10.88 -8.26
N CYS A 48 -15.68 12.02 -8.65
CA CYS A 48 -16.27 12.85 -9.69
C CYS A 48 -15.20 13.52 -10.55
N VAL A 49 -15.53 13.73 -11.82
CA VAL A 49 -14.68 14.49 -12.75
C VAL A 49 -15.07 15.95 -12.67
N ARG A 50 -14.09 16.82 -12.44
CA ARG A 50 -14.25 18.26 -12.50
C ARG A 50 -13.63 18.79 -13.78
N GLY A 51 -14.48 19.13 -14.74
CA GLY A 51 -14.11 19.97 -15.86
C GLY A 51 -14.05 21.43 -15.42
N THR A 52 -12.91 22.08 -15.58
CA THR A 52 -12.80 23.54 -15.47
C THR A 52 -13.19 24.16 -16.81
N THR A 53 -14.44 24.62 -16.92
CA THR A 53 -14.83 25.49 -18.03
C THR A 53 -14.13 26.83 -17.83
N GLY A 54 -13.09 27.09 -18.63
CA GLY A 54 -12.48 28.42 -18.70
C GLY A 54 -13.57 29.46 -18.93
N GLY A 55 -13.53 30.56 -18.16
CA GLY A 55 -14.47 31.66 -18.31
C GLY A 55 -14.57 32.08 -19.78
N ALA A 56 -15.79 32.40 -20.22
CA ALA A 56 -16.08 32.85 -21.57
C ALA A 56 -15.08 33.96 -21.98
N GLY A 57 -14.12 33.62 -22.86
CA GLY A 57 -13.10 34.58 -23.29
C GLY A 57 -11.82 34.02 -23.92
N ALA A 58 -11.55 32.71 -23.85
CA ALA A 58 -10.35 32.14 -24.47
C ALA A 58 -10.65 31.52 -25.84
N ALA A 59 -10.76 32.38 -26.86
CA ALA A 59 -10.31 32.00 -28.18
C ALA A 59 -8.81 31.67 -28.13
N THR A 60 -8.34 30.76 -28.98
CA THR A 60 -6.93 30.33 -29.17
C THR A 60 -6.31 29.41 -28.09
N GLY A 61 -6.54 28.10 -28.24
CA GLY A 61 -5.44 27.13 -28.47
C GLY A 61 -4.50 26.73 -27.34
N SER A 62 -4.74 27.09 -26.08
CA SER A 62 -3.88 26.65 -24.96
C SER A 62 -4.69 26.33 -23.71
N ILE A 63 -4.79 25.03 -23.37
CA ILE A 63 -5.23 24.60 -22.04
C ILE A 63 -4.08 24.90 -21.09
N SER A 64 -4.17 25.99 -20.32
CA SER A 64 -3.26 26.21 -19.20
C SER A 64 -3.39 25.06 -18.20
N VAL A 65 -2.31 24.63 -17.55
CA VAL A 65 -2.31 23.56 -16.52
C VAL A 65 -3.37 23.78 -15.43
N ALA A 66 -3.73 25.05 -15.15
CA ALA A 66 -4.79 25.43 -14.22
C ALA A 66 -6.23 25.07 -14.67
N ASN A 67 -6.42 24.74 -15.95
CA ASN A 67 -7.71 24.40 -16.57
C ASN A 67 -7.79 22.92 -17.01
N ALA A 68 -6.85 22.08 -16.57
CA ALA A 68 -6.87 20.66 -16.90
C ALA A 68 -7.99 19.94 -16.11
N PRO A 69 -8.69 18.98 -16.73
CA PRO A 69 -9.68 18.18 -16.02
C PRO A 69 -9.00 17.40 -14.88
N THR A 70 -9.65 17.40 -13.72
CA THR A 70 -9.17 16.67 -12.54
C THR A 70 -10.23 15.68 -12.05
N CYS A 71 -9.79 14.55 -11.52
CA CYS A 71 -10.66 13.61 -10.82
C CYS A 71 -10.54 13.85 -9.32
N ARG A 72 -11.67 14.09 -8.65
CA ARG A 72 -11.74 14.21 -7.20
C ARG A 72 -12.19 12.89 -6.61
N PHE A 73 -11.48 12.43 -5.60
CA PHE A 73 -11.78 11.21 -4.86
C PHE A 73 -12.24 11.54 -3.44
N ALA A 74 -13.18 10.76 -2.94
CA ALA A 74 -13.61 10.70 -1.56
C ALA A 74 -13.53 9.25 -1.09
N LEU A 75 -12.60 8.97 -0.18
CA LEU A 75 -12.39 7.66 0.40
C LEU A 75 -12.86 7.65 1.85
N ARG A 76 -13.58 6.62 2.25
CA ARG A 76 -13.88 6.36 3.66
C ARG A 76 -13.07 5.16 4.12
N LEU A 77 -12.13 5.38 5.04
CA LEU A 77 -11.22 4.38 5.57
C LEU A 77 -11.63 3.95 6.98
N ARG A 78 -11.51 2.67 7.29
CA ARG A 78 -11.78 2.12 8.62
C ARG A 78 -10.60 1.31 9.11
N ARG A 79 -10.31 1.35 10.41
CA ARG A 79 -9.29 0.47 10.99
C ARG A 79 -9.75 -0.99 10.94
N GLY A 80 -8.92 -1.85 10.36
CA GLY A 80 -9.11 -3.29 10.23
C GLY A 80 -9.18 -3.95 11.59
N GLY A 81 -10.10 -4.90 11.74
CA GLY A 81 -10.39 -5.56 13.02
C GLY A 81 -11.18 -4.69 14.02
N ALA A 82 -11.46 -3.42 13.71
CA ALA A 82 -12.35 -2.62 14.55
C ALA A 82 -13.82 -3.08 14.41
N SER A 83 -14.67 -2.73 15.37
CA SER A 83 -16.12 -2.93 15.25
C SER A 83 -16.71 -2.14 14.07
N ALA A 84 -17.88 -2.55 13.56
CA ALA A 84 -18.64 -1.77 12.58
C ALA A 84 -19.01 -0.37 13.09
N ALA A 85 -19.09 -0.20 14.42
CA ALA A 85 -19.34 1.07 15.09
C ALA A 85 -18.10 1.98 15.24
N ALA A 86 -16.90 1.48 14.92
CA ALA A 86 -15.69 2.30 15.01
C ALA A 86 -15.71 3.42 13.95
N ALA A 87 -15.29 4.61 14.37
CA ALA A 87 -15.25 5.79 13.51
C ALA A 87 -14.41 5.52 12.24
N ALA A 88 -14.99 5.84 11.09
CA ALA A 88 -14.27 5.88 9.83
C ALA A 88 -13.64 7.27 9.64
N ARG A 89 -12.54 7.32 8.90
CA ARG A 89 -11.87 8.55 8.50
C ARG A 89 -12.15 8.82 7.03
N ASP A 90 -12.55 10.03 6.71
CA ASP A 90 -12.74 10.47 5.33
C ASP A 90 -11.45 11.13 4.80
N VAL A 91 -11.05 10.76 3.58
CA VAL A 91 -9.88 11.27 2.87
C VAL A 91 -10.33 11.80 1.51
N HIS A 92 -10.02 13.07 1.23
CA HIS A 92 -10.37 13.71 -0.03
C HIS A 92 -9.12 14.23 -0.72
N PHE A 93 -9.01 13.97 -2.02
CA PHE A 93 -7.91 14.48 -2.84
C PHE A 93 -8.35 14.64 -4.29
N SER A 94 -7.53 15.30 -5.10
CA SER A 94 -7.78 15.46 -6.53
C SER A 94 -6.50 15.18 -7.30
N VAL A 95 -6.64 14.52 -8.45
CA VAL A 95 -5.51 14.14 -9.30
C VAL A 95 -5.79 14.57 -10.74
N GLY A 96 -4.73 14.86 -11.49
CA GLY A 96 -4.80 15.00 -12.94
C GLY A 96 -4.87 13.64 -13.64
N ILE A 97 -5.13 13.67 -14.95
CA ILE A 97 -5.28 12.45 -15.77
C ILE A 97 -4.04 11.54 -15.73
N ASP A 98 -2.83 12.09 -15.82
CA ASP A 98 -1.60 11.30 -15.82
C ASP A 98 -1.43 10.50 -14.52
N ALA A 99 -1.81 11.10 -13.38
CA ALA A 99 -1.76 10.43 -12.09
C ALA A 99 -2.87 9.38 -11.95
N LEU A 100 -4.01 9.56 -12.61
CA LEU A 100 -5.09 8.58 -12.63
C LEU A 100 -4.67 7.29 -13.35
N ASP A 101 -3.99 7.43 -14.49
CA ASP A 101 -3.48 6.28 -15.25
C ASP A 101 -2.45 5.49 -14.43
N VAL A 102 -1.53 6.19 -13.76
CA VAL A 102 -0.56 5.55 -12.86
C VAL A 102 -1.25 4.81 -11.71
N ILE A 103 -2.30 5.38 -11.11
CA ILE A 103 -3.07 4.73 -10.05
C ILE A 103 -3.75 3.45 -10.58
N ALA A 104 -4.39 3.53 -11.75
CA ALA A 104 -5.07 2.39 -12.37
C ALA A 104 -4.10 1.24 -12.67
N ASP A 105 -2.93 1.55 -13.23
CA ASP A 105 -1.87 0.57 -13.51
C ASP A 105 -1.38 -0.11 -12.23
N LYS A 106 -1.17 0.67 -11.15
CA LYS A 106 -0.74 0.13 -9.86
C LYS A 106 -1.80 -0.76 -9.21
N CYS A 107 -3.07 -0.40 -9.33
CA CYS A 107 -4.17 -1.26 -8.89
C CYS A 107 -4.22 -2.58 -9.68
N ALA A 108 -4.01 -2.53 -11.01
CA ALA A 108 -3.96 -3.72 -11.85
C ALA A 108 -2.77 -4.64 -11.51
N GLU A 109 -1.60 -4.06 -11.25
CA GLU A 109 -0.40 -4.76 -10.79
C GLU A 109 -0.67 -5.48 -9.45
N ALA A 110 -1.24 -4.76 -8.47
CA ALA A 110 -1.60 -5.32 -7.17
C ALA A 110 -2.60 -6.48 -7.31
N ARG A 111 -3.61 -6.34 -8.18
CA ARG A 111 -4.59 -7.40 -8.46
C ARG A 111 -3.91 -8.67 -8.99
N ARG A 112 -3.04 -8.55 -9.99
CA ARG A 112 -2.32 -9.70 -10.57
C ARG A 112 -1.44 -10.41 -9.53
N ALA A 113 -0.77 -9.63 -8.67
CA ALA A 113 0.03 -10.18 -7.57
C ALA A 113 -0.84 -10.99 -6.58
N ILE A 114 -2.02 -10.48 -6.23
CA ILE A 114 -2.98 -11.20 -5.38
C ILE A 114 -3.45 -12.50 -6.04
N GLU A 115 -3.82 -12.45 -7.33
CA GLU A 115 -4.26 -13.63 -8.10
C GLU A 115 -3.17 -14.71 -8.16
N THR A 116 -1.89 -14.31 -8.20
CA THR A 116 -0.74 -15.22 -8.18
C THR A 116 -0.55 -15.88 -6.81
N LEU A 117 -0.73 -15.11 -5.73
CA LEU A 117 -0.52 -15.57 -4.35
C LEU A 117 -1.71 -16.38 -3.80
N ALA A 118 -2.91 -16.13 -4.30
CA ALA A 118 -4.15 -16.77 -3.86
C ALA A 118 -5.03 -17.15 -5.06
N PRO A 119 -4.62 -18.15 -5.88
CA PRO A 119 -5.40 -18.59 -7.03
C PRO A 119 -6.75 -19.15 -6.56
N GLY A 120 -7.82 -18.42 -6.85
CA GLY A 120 -9.20 -18.79 -6.47
C GLY A 120 -9.83 -17.93 -5.37
N ALA A 121 -9.14 -16.92 -4.83
CA ALA A 121 -9.78 -15.90 -4.00
C ALA A 121 -10.79 -15.10 -4.87
N THR A 122 -12.05 -15.51 -4.83
CA THR A 122 -13.14 -14.75 -5.43
C THR A 122 -13.49 -13.59 -4.51
N PRO A 123 -13.76 -12.38 -5.04
CA PRO A 123 -14.24 -11.28 -4.22
C PRO A 123 -15.57 -11.70 -3.57
N GLU A 124 -15.63 -11.70 -2.24
CA GLU A 124 -16.88 -11.89 -1.51
C GLU A 124 -17.84 -10.75 -1.92
N SER A 125 -19.04 -11.14 -2.36
CA SER A 125 -20.06 -10.25 -2.93
C SER A 125 -20.85 -9.50 -1.87
#